data_AF-A0A1I3BML0-F1
#
_entry.id   AF-A0A1I3BML0-F1
#
_cell.length_a   1.000
_cell.length_b   1.000
_cell.length_c   1.000
_cell.angle_alpha   90.00
_cell.angle_beta   90.00
_cell.angle_gamma   90.00
#
_symmetry.space_group_name_H-M   'P 1'
#
loop_
_entity.id
_entity.type
_entity.pdbx_description
1 polymer ?
#
loop_
_entity_poly.entity_id
_entity_poly.type
_entity_poly.pdbx_seq_one_letter_code
_entity_poly.pdbx_strand_id
1 'polypeptide(L)'
;MKNYTIAEQFAVIALNAQDSLHESVAKNVAVAGIAAAKTVQTLLYEEENRDAAVFEQKLREQLDGIKKMKRKERNALEKEFTDILKAEGILKEIPNLLGCDMNYYTANVTMREYKSDSTLYQSIIKKIRTCALEQMELPEDIVILLWLFRESGCMHDIFSQEEQEKVRIKLIQAAEEKSLYKAILEQEFHSAVWLLGLKFMNWKHKIFTNPYLEGVNLMFPFLDRRQAIFIDMVIMGTSVKDRRSAAIAFLEKNGHTCEEIKNGTETIVKVDNEYYRIFPSTRSFKIPIQGVELLPVYK
;
A
#
# COMPACT_ATOMS: atom_id res chain seq x y z
N MET A 1 -11.79 19.59 10.01
CA MET A 1 -10.72 18.58 9.81
C MET A 1 -9.59 19.27 9.07
N LYS A 2 -8.33 19.02 9.43
CA LYS A 2 -7.16 19.57 8.71
C LYS A 2 -7.20 19.06 7.26
N ASN A 3 -6.93 19.94 6.30
CA ASN A 3 -6.75 19.53 4.90
C ASN A 3 -5.32 19.04 4.70
N TYR A 4 -5.14 17.73 4.56
CA TYR A 4 -3.84 17.14 4.25
C TYR A 4 -3.49 17.34 2.78
N THR A 5 -2.23 17.64 2.53
CA THR A 5 -1.64 17.71 1.19
C THR A 5 -1.71 16.37 0.46
N ILE A 6 -1.52 16.38 -0.86
CA ILE A 6 -1.48 15.13 -1.66
C ILE A 6 -0.34 14.23 -1.16
N ALA A 7 0.83 14.82 -0.87
CA ALA A 7 1.97 14.07 -0.36
C ALA A 7 1.70 13.46 1.03
N GLU A 8 1.07 14.19 1.95
CA GLU A 8 0.68 13.64 3.26
C GLU A 8 -0.37 12.53 3.11
N GLN A 9 -1.42 12.73 2.29
CA GLN A 9 -2.43 11.71 2.04
C GLN A 9 -1.82 10.44 1.44
N PHE A 10 -0.93 10.58 0.46
CA PHE A 10 -0.22 9.47 -0.13
C PHE A 10 0.68 8.77 0.89
N ALA A 11 1.44 9.52 1.70
CA ALA A 11 2.31 8.95 2.74
C ALA A 11 1.54 8.14 3.78
N VAL A 12 0.36 8.62 4.22
CA VAL A 12 -0.52 7.90 5.15
C VAL A 12 -0.91 6.52 4.61
N ILE A 13 -1.12 6.39 3.30
CA ILE A 13 -1.46 5.11 2.67
C ILE A 13 -0.20 4.27 2.42
N ALA A 14 0.81 4.86 1.77
CA ALA A 14 1.96 4.12 1.23
C ALA A 14 2.95 3.66 2.31
N LEU A 15 3.03 4.36 3.45
CA LEU A 15 3.88 3.95 4.57
C LEU A 15 3.17 2.96 5.50
N ASN A 16 1.84 2.82 5.45
CA ASN A 16 1.13 1.88 6.30
C ASN A 16 1.61 0.44 6.03
N ALA A 17 1.84 -0.32 7.11
CA ALA A 17 2.39 -1.68 7.10
C ALA A 17 3.81 -1.81 6.50
N GLN A 18 4.52 -0.70 6.25
CA GLN A 18 5.92 -0.75 5.86
C GLN A 18 6.83 -0.97 7.06
N ASP A 19 7.93 -1.73 6.85
CA ASP A 19 8.98 -1.91 7.84
C ASP A 19 9.56 -0.55 8.27
N SER A 20 9.51 -0.27 9.57
CA SER A 20 9.96 1.00 10.15
C SER A 20 11.44 1.03 10.53
N LEU A 21 12.10 -0.13 10.61
CA LEU A 21 13.51 -0.26 11.03
C LEU A 21 14.44 -0.52 9.85
N HIS A 22 14.01 -1.33 8.91
CA HIS A 22 14.83 -1.84 7.82
C HIS A 22 14.37 -1.30 6.48
N GLU A 23 15.29 -1.25 5.52
CA GLU A 23 14.96 -0.89 4.15
C GLU A 23 14.34 -2.08 3.44
N SER A 24 13.20 -1.86 2.79
CA SER A 24 12.57 -2.78 1.86
C SER A 24 12.41 -2.12 0.50
N VAL A 25 12.23 -2.90 -0.56
CA VAL A 25 11.92 -2.35 -1.88
C VAL A 25 10.58 -1.62 -1.84
N ALA A 26 9.57 -2.19 -1.17
CA ALA A 26 8.25 -1.60 -1.00
C ALA A 26 8.31 -0.21 -0.34
N LYS A 27 9.15 -0.05 0.69
CA LYS A 27 9.35 1.24 1.36
C LYS A 27 10.09 2.24 0.48
N ASN A 28 11.13 1.80 -0.23
CA ASN A 28 11.85 2.67 -1.16
C ASN A 28 10.93 3.20 -2.28
N VAL A 29 10.01 2.36 -2.78
CA VAL A 29 8.99 2.76 -3.76
C VAL A 29 7.98 3.73 -3.14
N ALA A 30 7.53 3.49 -1.91
CA ALA A 30 6.65 4.43 -1.19
C ALA A 30 7.31 5.80 -1.02
N VAL A 31 8.59 5.85 -0.60
CA VAL A 31 9.35 7.10 -0.44
C VAL A 31 9.55 7.82 -1.78
N ALA A 32 9.81 7.09 -2.87
CA ALA A 32 9.86 7.68 -4.21
C ALA A 32 8.51 8.28 -4.64
N GLY A 33 7.40 7.62 -4.29
CA GLY A 33 6.05 8.17 -4.52
C GLY A 33 5.77 9.43 -3.69
N ILE A 34 6.26 9.51 -2.45
CA ILE A 34 6.18 10.73 -1.64
C ILE A 34 6.93 11.88 -2.32
N ALA A 35 8.14 11.61 -2.84
CA ALA A 35 8.91 12.60 -3.60
C ALA A 35 8.14 13.07 -4.85
N ALA A 36 7.60 12.13 -5.62
CA ALA A 36 6.81 12.42 -6.81
C ALA A 36 5.56 13.25 -6.50
N ALA A 37 4.87 12.95 -5.39
CA ALA A 37 3.72 13.71 -4.90
C ALA A 37 4.10 15.16 -4.58
N LYS A 38 5.22 15.39 -3.88
CA LYS A 38 5.74 16.75 -3.62
C LYS A 38 6.05 17.49 -4.91
N THR A 39 6.72 16.83 -5.86
CA THR A 39 7.07 17.42 -7.15
C THR A 39 5.84 17.86 -7.93
N VAL A 40 4.87 16.97 -8.13
CA VAL A 40 3.63 17.29 -8.86
C VAL A 40 2.88 18.41 -8.14
N GLN A 41 2.73 18.32 -6.83
CA GLN A 41 2.04 19.35 -6.06
C GLN A 41 2.71 20.73 -6.18
N THR A 42 4.04 20.79 -6.14
CA THR A 42 4.80 22.04 -6.31
C THR A 42 4.60 22.62 -7.71
N LEU A 43 4.74 21.80 -8.75
CA LEU A 43 4.54 22.24 -10.14
C LEU A 43 3.12 22.76 -10.39
N LEU A 44 2.10 22.15 -9.77
CA LEU A 44 0.71 22.58 -9.91
C LEU A 44 0.40 23.92 -9.22
N TYR A 45 1.18 24.30 -8.20
CA TYR A 45 1.04 25.60 -7.52
C TYR A 45 1.82 26.72 -8.19
N GLU A 46 2.95 26.41 -8.84
CA GLU A 46 3.83 27.42 -9.46
C GLU A 46 3.34 27.92 -10.83
N GLU A 47 2.47 27.17 -11.52
CA GLU A 47 2.01 27.51 -12.87
C GLU A 47 0.54 27.96 -12.92
N GLU A 48 0.31 29.28 -13.01
CA GLU A 48 -1.02 29.88 -13.24
C GLU A 48 -1.58 29.58 -14.65
N ASN A 49 -0.71 29.28 -15.64
CA ASN A 49 -1.11 28.94 -17.00
C ASN A 49 -0.43 27.61 -17.40
N ARG A 50 -1.15 26.51 -17.16
CA ARG A 50 -0.63 25.13 -17.23
C ARG A 50 -0.59 24.62 -18.67
N ASP A 51 0.40 25.06 -19.44
CA ASP A 51 0.69 24.40 -20.71
C ASP A 51 1.12 22.96 -20.43
N ALA A 52 0.34 22.00 -20.95
CA ALA A 52 0.53 20.59 -20.62
C ALA A 52 1.89 20.06 -21.09
N ALA A 53 2.44 20.55 -22.19
CA ALA A 53 3.72 20.08 -22.71
C ALA A 53 4.89 20.61 -21.87
N VAL A 54 4.83 21.89 -21.45
CA VAL A 54 5.82 22.47 -20.52
C VAL A 54 5.78 21.77 -19.16
N PHE A 55 4.57 21.53 -18.64
CA PHE A 55 4.37 20.80 -17.40
C PHE A 55 4.95 19.37 -17.49
N GLU A 56 4.62 18.64 -18.56
CA GLU A 56 5.11 17.28 -18.81
C GLU A 56 6.63 17.22 -18.80
N GLN A 57 7.29 18.16 -19.51
CA GLN A 57 8.74 18.22 -19.59
C GLN A 57 9.37 18.44 -18.20
N LYS A 58 8.90 19.45 -17.45
CA LYS A 58 9.41 19.74 -16.11
C LYS A 58 9.18 18.57 -15.15
N LEU A 59 8.00 17.96 -15.20
CA LEU A 59 7.69 16.80 -14.38
C LEU A 59 8.65 15.65 -14.70
N ARG A 60 8.84 15.31 -15.98
CA ARG A 60 9.75 14.26 -16.42
C ARG A 60 11.17 14.47 -15.91
N GLU A 61 11.71 15.69 -16.04
CA GLU A 61 13.05 16.05 -15.56
C GLU A 61 13.21 15.82 -14.05
N GLN A 62 12.22 16.23 -13.26
CA GLN A 62 12.23 16.04 -11.80
C GLN A 62 12.07 14.55 -11.42
N LEU A 63 11.20 13.81 -12.11
CA LEU A 63 11.02 12.38 -11.87
C LEU A 63 12.27 11.56 -12.20
N ASP A 64 13.05 11.95 -13.22
CA ASP A 64 14.33 11.33 -13.52
C ASP A 64 15.37 11.53 -12.41
N GLY A 65 15.29 12.64 -11.68
CA GLY A 65 16.02 12.85 -10.42
C GLY A 65 15.59 11.86 -9.34
N ILE A 66 14.27 11.66 -9.17
CA ILE A 66 13.69 10.74 -8.18
C ILE A 66 14.15 9.29 -8.44
N LYS A 67 14.14 8.84 -9.69
CA LYS A 67 14.61 7.49 -10.10
C LYS A 67 16.06 7.20 -9.69
N LYS A 68 16.86 8.26 -9.53
CA LYS A 68 18.30 8.21 -9.22
C LYS A 68 18.62 8.59 -7.77
N MET A 69 17.61 8.77 -6.92
CA MET A 69 17.82 9.14 -5.52
C MET A 69 18.81 8.18 -4.84
N LYS A 70 19.70 8.75 -4.04
CA LYS A 70 20.62 7.98 -3.20
C LYS A 70 19.90 7.51 -1.93
N ARG A 71 20.44 6.46 -1.31
CA ARG A 71 19.95 5.94 -0.03
C ARG A 71 19.80 7.04 1.03
N LYS A 72 20.81 7.92 1.15
CA LYS A 72 20.78 9.04 2.10
C LYS A 72 19.61 10.01 1.85
N GLU A 73 19.30 10.29 0.59
CA GLU A 73 18.20 11.20 0.20
C GLU A 73 16.84 10.57 0.52
N ARG A 74 16.67 9.27 0.21
CA ARG A 74 15.46 8.54 0.58
C ARG A 74 15.25 8.49 2.09
N ASN A 75 16.29 8.17 2.85
CA ASN A 75 16.18 8.08 4.31
C ASN A 75 15.90 9.44 4.95
N ALA A 76 16.45 10.53 4.39
CA ALA A 76 16.13 11.88 4.83
C ALA A 76 14.65 12.24 4.56
N LEU A 77 14.14 11.89 3.38
CA LEU A 77 12.74 12.15 3.02
C LEU A 77 11.75 11.28 3.82
N GLU A 78 12.07 10.00 4.03
CA GLU A 78 11.30 9.10 4.91
C GLU A 78 11.23 9.71 6.31
N LYS A 79 12.37 10.15 6.85
CA LYS A 79 12.44 10.77 8.17
C LYS A 79 11.61 12.06 8.24
N GLU A 80 11.73 12.95 7.28
CA GLU A 80 10.95 14.19 7.20
C GLU A 80 9.44 13.91 7.32
N PHE A 81 8.91 13.00 6.49
CA PHE A 81 7.48 12.69 6.49
C PHE A 81 7.04 11.92 7.72
N THR A 82 7.84 10.95 8.17
CA THR A 82 7.49 10.17 9.36
C THR A 82 7.52 11.05 10.61
N ASP A 83 8.46 11.99 10.75
CA ASP A 83 8.53 12.94 11.86
C ASP A 83 7.29 13.87 11.88
N ILE A 84 6.88 14.40 10.72
CA ILE A 84 5.66 15.22 10.59
C ILE A 84 4.43 14.41 11.00
N LEU A 85 4.23 13.23 10.42
CA LEU A 85 3.04 12.42 10.68
C LEU A 85 3.01 11.86 12.11
N LYS A 86 4.17 11.55 12.72
CA LYS A 86 4.28 11.15 14.13
C LYS A 86 3.95 12.30 15.07
N ALA A 87 4.43 13.51 14.79
CA ALA A 87 4.14 14.70 15.60
C ALA A 87 2.63 15.01 15.63
N GLU A 88 1.92 14.71 14.54
CA GLU A 88 0.46 14.86 14.45
C GLU A 88 -0.33 13.67 14.99
N GLY A 89 0.35 12.62 15.49
CA GLY A 89 -0.29 11.40 15.97
C GLY A 89 -0.91 10.53 14.87
N ILE A 90 -0.60 10.82 13.61
CA ILE A 90 -1.13 10.13 12.42
C ILE A 90 -0.34 8.86 12.12
N LEU A 91 0.94 8.81 12.48
CA LEU A 91 1.79 7.65 12.25
C LEU A 91 2.42 7.21 13.56
N LYS A 92 2.47 5.90 13.80
CA LYS A 92 3.20 5.31 14.91
C LYS A 92 3.93 4.06 14.47
N GLU A 93 4.91 3.65 15.24
CA GLU A 93 5.56 2.35 15.06
C GLU A 93 4.90 1.33 15.99
N ILE A 94 4.57 0.17 15.45
CA ILE A 94 4.03 -0.97 16.19
C ILE A 94 4.84 -2.24 15.87
N PRO A 95 4.70 -3.33 16.64
CA PRO A 95 5.21 -4.63 16.22
C PRO A 95 4.67 -4.99 14.85
N ASN A 96 5.50 -5.57 13.98
CA ASN A 96 5.07 -5.99 12.66
C ASN A 96 4.17 -7.22 12.76
N LEU A 97 3.08 -7.25 11.99
CA LEU A 97 2.12 -8.35 12.04
C LEU A 97 2.76 -9.70 11.69
N LEU A 98 3.73 -9.73 10.78
CA LEU A 98 4.51 -10.93 10.43
C LEU A 98 5.26 -11.50 11.64
N GLY A 99 5.54 -10.69 12.66
CA GLY A 99 6.11 -11.15 13.93
C GLY A 99 5.18 -12.10 14.69
N CYS A 100 3.89 -12.11 14.35
CA CYS A 100 2.90 -13.07 14.84
C CYS A 100 2.87 -14.38 14.03
N ASP A 101 3.53 -14.47 12.87
CA ASP A 101 3.66 -15.76 12.17
C ASP A 101 4.59 -16.66 12.97
N MET A 102 4.17 -17.91 13.13
CA MET A 102 4.83 -18.95 13.93
C MET A 102 6.35 -19.02 13.66
N ASN A 103 6.79 -18.88 12.41
CA ASN A 103 8.22 -18.97 12.08
C ASN A 103 9.02 -17.81 12.70
N TYR A 104 8.47 -16.59 12.68
CA TYR A 104 9.13 -15.40 13.20
C TYR A 104 8.95 -15.27 14.72
N TYR A 105 7.76 -15.62 15.21
CA TYR A 105 7.42 -15.63 16.62
C TYR A 105 8.36 -16.57 17.40
N THR A 106 8.56 -17.80 16.91
CA THR A 106 9.46 -18.78 17.54
C THR A 106 10.94 -18.41 17.41
N ALA A 107 11.31 -17.70 16.34
CA ALA A 107 12.67 -17.18 16.13
C ALA A 107 12.96 -15.91 16.94
N ASN A 108 11.97 -15.34 17.64
CA ASN A 108 12.07 -14.11 18.44
C ASN A 108 12.66 -12.92 17.65
N VAL A 109 12.29 -12.81 16.36
CA VAL A 109 12.75 -11.73 15.49
C VAL A 109 11.98 -10.46 15.82
N THR A 110 12.69 -9.40 16.18
CA THR A 110 12.06 -8.09 16.39
C THR A 110 11.82 -7.41 15.06
N MET A 111 10.55 -7.25 14.68
CA MET A 111 10.13 -6.54 13.47
C MET A 111 9.13 -5.45 13.87
N ARG A 112 9.21 -4.30 13.21
CA ARG A 112 8.37 -3.14 13.51
C ARG A 112 7.87 -2.53 12.21
N GLU A 113 6.63 -2.10 12.20
CA GLU A 113 6.03 -1.46 11.04
C GLU A 113 5.42 -0.10 11.41
N TYR A 114 5.27 0.74 10.39
CA TYR A 114 4.47 1.95 10.52
C TYR A 114 2.98 1.61 10.46
N LYS A 115 2.23 2.10 11.44
CA LYS A 115 0.77 2.08 11.46
C LYS A 115 0.22 3.49 11.39
N SER A 116 -0.56 3.74 10.35
CA SER A 116 -1.30 4.99 10.18
C SER A 116 -2.54 5.02 11.07
N ASP A 117 -3.00 6.22 11.42
CA ASP A 117 -4.26 6.44 12.13
C ASP A 117 -5.42 5.82 11.33
N SER A 118 -6.22 4.99 11.99
CA SER A 118 -7.23 4.20 11.30
C SER A 118 -8.37 5.06 10.78
N THR A 119 -8.76 6.09 11.52
CA THR A 119 -9.86 6.97 11.10
C THR A 119 -9.47 7.77 9.86
N LEU A 120 -8.27 8.38 9.86
CA LEU A 120 -7.77 9.13 8.71
C LEU A 120 -7.53 8.22 7.51
N TYR A 121 -6.84 7.09 7.69
CA TYR A 121 -6.55 6.12 6.64
C TYR A 121 -7.84 5.66 5.93
N GLN A 122 -8.86 5.25 6.69
CA GLN A 122 -10.14 4.83 6.11
C GLN A 122 -10.89 5.99 5.45
N SER A 123 -10.80 7.22 5.97
CA SER A 123 -11.43 8.39 5.35
C SER A 123 -10.83 8.72 3.98
N ILE A 124 -9.50 8.63 3.85
CA ILE A 124 -8.77 8.85 2.59
C ILE A 124 -9.18 7.78 1.58
N ILE A 125 -9.11 6.50 1.97
CA ILE A 125 -9.53 5.38 1.11
C ILE A 125 -10.97 5.54 0.65
N LYS A 126 -11.89 5.87 1.56
CA LYS A 126 -13.30 6.06 1.23
C LYS A 126 -13.48 7.18 0.22
N LYS A 127 -12.84 8.33 0.43
CA LYS A 127 -12.87 9.47 -0.51
C LYS A 127 -12.41 9.03 -1.89
N ILE A 128 -11.23 8.40 -1.98
CA ILE A 128 -10.67 7.93 -3.25
C ILE A 128 -11.59 6.93 -3.93
N ARG A 129 -12.10 5.92 -3.21
CA ARG A 129 -12.99 4.90 -3.77
C ARG A 129 -14.29 5.49 -4.29
N THR A 130 -14.94 6.37 -3.52
CA THR A 130 -16.16 7.06 -3.97
C THR A 130 -15.91 7.90 -5.22
N CYS A 131 -14.83 8.70 -5.23
CA CYS A 131 -14.47 9.47 -6.43
C CYS A 131 -14.14 8.58 -7.63
N ALA A 132 -13.40 7.49 -7.43
CA ALA A 132 -12.95 6.61 -8.49
C ALA A 132 -14.09 5.77 -9.09
N LEU A 133 -15.00 5.24 -8.26
CA LEU A 133 -16.00 4.26 -8.68
C LEU A 133 -17.39 4.85 -8.94
N GLU A 134 -17.77 5.93 -8.26
CA GLU A 134 -19.16 6.43 -8.27
C GLU A 134 -19.32 7.75 -9.02
N GLN A 135 -18.33 8.64 -8.97
CA GLN A 135 -18.42 9.96 -9.63
C GLN A 135 -18.25 9.83 -11.16
N MET A 136 -18.73 10.82 -11.92
CA MET A 136 -18.51 10.85 -13.36
C MET A 136 -17.12 11.42 -13.69
N GLU A 137 -16.82 12.60 -13.15
CA GLU A 137 -15.54 13.28 -13.34
C GLU A 137 -14.59 13.02 -12.16
N LEU A 138 -13.28 12.89 -12.44
CA LEU A 138 -12.26 12.73 -11.40
C LEU A 138 -11.67 14.08 -10.99
N PRO A 139 -11.68 14.42 -9.69
CA PRO A 139 -10.91 15.56 -9.19
C PRO A 139 -9.41 15.41 -9.42
N GLU A 140 -8.70 16.53 -9.62
CA GLU A 140 -7.26 16.55 -9.92
C GLU A 140 -6.41 15.87 -8.84
N ASP A 141 -6.73 16.11 -7.55
CA ASP A 141 -6.04 15.46 -6.43
C ASP A 141 -6.21 13.94 -6.44
N ILE A 142 -7.39 13.45 -6.84
CA ILE A 142 -7.68 12.01 -6.96
C ILE A 142 -6.94 11.39 -8.14
N VAL A 143 -6.84 12.07 -9.28
CA VAL A 143 -6.06 11.58 -10.44
C VAL A 143 -4.60 11.39 -10.06
N ILE A 144 -4.02 12.35 -9.35
CA ILE A 144 -2.62 12.29 -8.88
C ILE A 144 -2.45 11.15 -7.88
N LEU A 145 -3.35 11.01 -6.91
CA LEU A 145 -3.29 9.91 -5.95
C LEU A 145 -3.39 8.54 -6.64
N LEU A 146 -4.31 8.38 -7.60
CA LEU A 146 -4.46 7.14 -8.37
C LEU A 146 -3.22 6.82 -9.22
N TRP A 147 -2.60 7.84 -9.83
CA TRP A 147 -1.31 7.69 -10.49
C TRP A 147 -0.23 7.22 -9.51
N LEU A 148 -0.08 7.89 -8.37
CA LEU A 148 0.89 7.50 -7.34
C LEU A 148 0.66 6.07 -6.82
N PHE A 149 -0.59 5.65 -6.63
CA PHE A 149 -0.94 4.29 -6.20
C PHE A 149 -0.65 3.24 -7.28
N ARG A 150 -0.90 3.57 -8.55
CA ARG A 150 -0.59 2.70 -9.69
C ARG A 150 0.89 2.42 -9.74
N GLU A 151 1.69 3.48 -9.70
CA GLU A 151 3.14 3.38 -9.72
C GLU A 151 3.63 2.65 -8.46
N SER A 152 3.20 3.04 -7.27
CA SER A 152 3.75 2.47 -6.03
C SER A 152 3.23 1.08 -5.64
N GLY A 153 2.34 0.47 -6.43
CA GLY A 153 1.72 -0.82 -6.13
C GLY A 153 0.60 -0.78 -5.06
N CYS A 154 0.16 0.42 -4.64
CA CYS A 154 -0.91 0.55 -3.64
C CYS A 154 -2.31 0.26 -4.22
N MET A 155 -2.48 0.13 -5.54
CA MET A 155 -3.81 -0.11 -6.14
C MET A 155 -4.47 -1.37 -5.58
N HIS A 156 -3.69 -2.42 -5.34
CA HIS A 156 -4.14 -3.68 -4.77
C HIS A 156 -4.49 -3.59 -3.28
N ASP A 157 -4.01 -2.54 -2.60
CA ASP A 157 -4.34 -2.29 -1.20
C ASP A 157 -5.73 -1.66 -1.06
N ILE A 158 -6.18 -0.96 -2.11
CA ILE A 158 -7.36 -0.08 -2.12
C ILE A 158 -8.53 -0.68 -2.92
N PHE A 159 -8.25 -1.37 -4.02
CA PHE A 159 -9.23 -1.82 -5.01
C PHE A 159 -9.09 -3.30 -5.37
N SER A 160 -10.22 -3.96 -5.61
CA SER A 160 -10.26 -5.32 -6.14
C SER A 160 -9.84 -5.34 -7.60
N GLN A 161 -9.54 -6.52 -8.16
CA GLN A 161 -9.14 -6.63 -9.57
C GLN A 161 -10.20 -6.06 -10.53
N GLU A 162 -11.48 -6.29 -10.25
CA GLU A 162 -12.59 -5.74 -11.05
C GLU A 162 -12.69 -4.22 -10.92
N GLU A 163 -12.49 -3.68 -9.71
CA GLU A 163 -12.48 -2.25 -9.48
C GLU A 163 -11.27 -1.57 -10.11
N GLN A 164 -10.09 -2.19 -10.08
CA GLN A 164 -8.89 -1.66 -10.73
C GLN A 164 -9.11 -1.47 -12.23
N GLU A 165 -9.80 -2.40 -12.88
CA GLU A 165 -10.13 -2.27 -14.31
C GLU A 165 -11.08 -1.10 -14.58
N LYS A 166 -12.09 -0.90 -13.72
CA LYS A 166 -12.99 0.27 -13.80
C LYS A 166 -12.22 1.58 -13.62
N VAL A 167 -11.34 1.63 -12.62
CA VAL A 167 -10.50 2.81 -12.37
C VAL A 167 -9.56 3.07 -13.55
N ARG A 168 -8.98 2.02 -14.14
CA ARG A 168 -8.11 2.12 -15.32
C ARG A 168 -8.84 2.76 -16.50
N ILE A 169 -10.03 2.27 -16.84
CA ILE A 169 -10.85 2.82 -17.94
C ILE A 169 -11.15 4.30 -17.69
N LYS A 170 -11.51 4.66 -16.45
CA LYS A 170 -11.83 6.04 -16.09
C LYS A 170 -10.63 6.98 -16.17
N LEU A 171 -9.44 6.52 -15.76
CA LEU A 171 -8.21 7.30 -15.91
C LEU A 171 -7.87 7.56 -17.38
N ILE A 172 -8.12 6.59 -18.27
CA ILE A 172 -7.93 6.77 -19.72
C ILE A 172 -8.87 7.85 -20.26
N GLN A 173 -10.17 7.76 -19.92
CA GLN A 173 -11.15 8.77 -20.31
C GLN A 173 -10.76 10.16 -19.79
N ALA A 174 -10.35 10.26 -18.53
CA ALA A 174 -9.91 11.52 -17.93
C ALA A 174 -8.66 12.10 -18.62
N ALA A 175 -7.75 11.24 -19.11
CA ALA A 175 -6.57 11.64 -19.88
C ALA A 175 -6.92 12.11 -21.30
N GLU A 176 -7.96 11.54 -21.92
CA GLU A 176 -8.47 11.98 -23.23
C GLU A 176 -9.13 13.36 -23.14
N GLU A 177 -9.82 13.64 -22.03
CA GLU A 177 -10.50 14.93 -21.80
C GLU A 177 -9.55 16.06 -21.41
N LYS A 178 -8.51 15.77 -20.62
CA LYS A 178 -7.60 16.79 -20.06
C LYS A 178 -6.14 16.45 -20.33
N SER A 179 -5.50 17.28 -21.15
CA SER A 179 -4.07 17.14 -21.51
C SER A 179 -3.13 17.12 -20.30
N LEU A 180 -3.44 17.87 -19.24
CA LEU A 180 -2.66 17.84 -18.00
C LEU A 180 -2.73 16.48 -17.29
N TYR A 181 -3.88 15.81 -17.32
CA TYR A 181 -4.03 14.48 -16.71
C TYR A 181 -3.24 13.45 -17.50
N LYS A 182 -3.28 13.54 -18.84
CA LYS A 182 -2.43 12.74 -19.71
C LYS A 182 -0.94 12.94 -19.39
N ALA A 183 -0.50 14.19 -19.27
CA ALA A 183 0.89 14.54 -18.94
C ALA A 183 1.37 13.91 -17.62
N ILE A 184 0.50 13.78 -16.61
CA ILE A 184 0.81 13.11 -15.34
C ILE A 184 0.77 11.58 -15.50
N LEU A 185 -0.31 11.05 -16.08
CA LEU A 185 -0.58 9.61 -16.13
C LEU A 185 0.39 8.83 -17.02
N GLU A 186 1.04 9.49 -17.98
CA GLU A 186 2.07 8.89 -18.83
C GLU A 186 3.47 8.86 -18.19
N GLN A 187 3.67 9.51 -17.03
CA GLN A 187 4.97 9.46 -16.35
C GLN A 187 5.09 8.25 -15.43
N GLU A 188 6.34 7.83 -15.24
CA GLU A 188 6.75 6.82 -14.27
C GLU A 188 7.88 7.35 -13.39
N PHE A 189 7.92 6.92 -12.13
CA PHE A 189 8.99 7.29 -11.18
C PHE A 189 9.75 6.09 -10.59
N HIS A 190 9.68 4.94 -11.26
CA HIS A 190 10.39 3.73 -10.85
C HIS A 190 11.86 3.74 -11.23
N SER A 191 12.73 3.32 -10.31
CA SER A 191 14.12 3.04 -10.63
C SER A 191 14.25 1.72 -11.39
N ALA A 192 14.95 1.73 -12.52
CA ALA A 192 15.26 0.52 -13.31
C ALA A 192 16.02 -0.55 -12.49
N VAL A 193 16.75 -0.14 -11.46
CA VAL A 193 17.47 -1.05 -10.54
C VAL A 193 16.48 -1.86 -9.69
N TRP A 194 15.39 -1.25 -9.24
CA TRP A 194 14.32 -1.96 -8.53
C TRP A 194 13.63 -2.94 -9.47
N LEU A 195 13.37 -2.53 -10.72
CA LEU A 195 12.78 -3.39 -11.76
C LEU A 195 13.64 -4.63 -12.08
N LEU A 196 14.96 -4.53 -12.01
CA LEU A 196 15.88 -5.67 -12.19
C LEU A 196 15.84 -6.65 -11.01
N GLY A 197 15.76 -6.15 -9.78
CA GLY A 197 15.54 -7.00 -8.60
C GLY A 197 14.24 -7.80 -8.70
N LEU A 198 13.18 -7.20 -9.24
CA LEU A 198 11.89 -7.84 -9.49
C LEU A 198 11.95 -8.97 -10.53
N LYS A 199 12.73 -8.79 -11.59
CA LYS A 199 12.93 -9.81 -12.64
C LYS A 199 13.68 -11.04 -12.10
N PHE A 200 14.60 -10.85 -11.15
CA PHE A 200 15.41 -11.95 -10.60
C PHE A 200 14.63 -12.83 -9.60
N MET A 201 13.64 -12.28 -8.89
CA MET A 201 12.82 -13.03 -7.93
C MET A 201 11.69 -13.85 -8.57
N ASN A 202 11.19 -13.46 -9.75
CA ASN A 202 9.97 -14.02 -10.35
C ASN A 202 10.21 -14.90 -11.60
N TRP A 203 11.02 -15.95 -11.48
CA TRP A 203 11.17 -16.98 -12.55
C TRP A 203 9.89 -17.84 -12.75
N LYS A 204 8.85 -17.66 -11.93
CA LYS A 204 7.53 -18.27 -12.19
C LYS A 204 6.42 -17.26 -11.93
N HIS A 205 5.92 -16.63 -12.99
CA HIS A 205 4.50 -16.44 -13.35
C HIS A 205 4.36 -15.39 -14.47
N LYS A 206 3.43 -15.63 -15.42
CA LYS A 206 3.04 -14.72 -16.52
C LYS A 206 2.28 -13.49 -15.96
N ILE A 207 2.97 -12.53 -15.34
CA ILE A 207 2.33 -11.35 -14.70
C ILE A 207 3.00 -10.04 -15.13
N PHE A 208 3.38 -9.92 -16.40
CA PHE A 208 3.89 -8.65 -16.92
C PHE A 208 3.39 -8.43 -18.34
N THR A 209 2.15 -7.98 -18.49
CA THR A 209 1.71 -7.31 -19.72
C THR A 209 0.46 -6.47 -19.47
N ASN A 210 0.47 -5.24 -19.99
CA ASN A 210 -0.67 -4.35 -20.17
C ASN A 210 -0.88 -4.12 -21.70
N PRO A 211 -2.11 -4.09 -22.23
CA PRO A 211 -2.39 -3.75 -23.63
C PRO A 211 -2.24 -2.26 -24.03
N TYR A 212 -1.99 -1.30 -23.11
CA TYR A 212 -1.90 0.13 -23.48
C TYR A 212 -0.72 0.94 -22.90
N LEU A 213 0.18 0.39 -22.07
CA LEU A 213 1.27 1.17 -21.43
C LEU A 213 2.50 0.28 -21.17
N GLU A 214 3.66 0.64 -21.74
CA GLU A 214 4.96 -0.02 -21.52
C GLU A 214 5.47 0.24 -20.10
N GLY A 215 5.00 -0.54 -19.12
CA GLY A 215 5.38 -0.37 -17.71
C GLY A 215 5.16 -1.64 -16.88
N VAL A 216 5.99 -1.82 -15.85
CA VAL A 216 6.00 -3.00 -14.97
C VAL A 216 4.97 -2.81 -13.86
N ASN A 217 3.87 -3.58 -13.85
CA ASN A 217 2.97 -3.60 -12.70
C ASN A 217 3.70 -4.18 -11.47
N LEU A 218 3.98 -3.36 -10.47
CA LEU A 218 4.77 -3.70 -9.31
C LEU A 218 3.95 -4.55 -8.32
N MET A 219 3.82 -5.86 -8.59
CA MET A 219 3.17 -6.79 -7.66
C MET A 219 3.95 -6.98 -6.35
N PHE A 220 5.26 -6.75 -6.35
CA PHE A 220 6.14 -7.05 -5.22
C PHE A 220 5.98 -6.08 -4.02
N PRO A 221 5.93 -4.74 -4.19
CA PRO A 221 5.58 -3.83 -3.10
C PRO A 221 4.27 -4.18 -2.39
N PHE A 222 3.30 -4.70 -3.13
CA PHE A 222 2.05 -5.22 -2.59
C PHE A 222 2.25 -6.52 -1.78
N LEU A 223 2.98 -7.51 -2.31
CA LEU A 223 3.26 -8.77 -1.61
C LEU A 223 4.06 -8.56 -0.31
N ASP A 224 4.97 -7.59 -0.28
CA ASP A 224 5.73 -7.23 0.91
C ASP A 224 4.86 -6.56 1.99
N ARG A 225 3.74 -5.93 1.61
CA ARG A 225 2.82 -5.25 2.53
C ARG A 225 1.79 -6.16 3.18
N ARG A 226 1.30 -7.15 2.42
CA ARG A 226 0.19 -8.03 2.83
C ARG A 226 0.58 -9.48 2.75
N GLN A 227 0.99 -10.04 3.89
CA GLN A 227 1.42 -11.42 3.98
C GLN A 227 0.40 -12.28 4.73
N ALA A 228 0.25 -13.52 4.28
CA ALA A 228 -0.49 -14.52 5.03
C ALA A 228 0.30 -14.95 6.25
N ILE A 229 -0.38 -15.06 7.40
CA ILE A 229 0.25 -15.33 8.69
C ILE A 229 -0.35 -16.58 9.28
N PHE A 230 0.49 -17.48 9.77
CA PHE A 230 0.05 -18.67 10.46
C PHE A 230 0.35 -18.58 11.96
N ILE A 231 -0.69 -18.72 12.77
CA ILE A 231 -0.59 -18.74 14.24
C ILE A 231 -0.85 -20.17 14.71
N ASP A 232 0.11 -20.77 15.40
CA ASP A 232 -0.04 -22.11 15.96
C ASP A 232 -1.02 -22.11 17.14
N MET A 233 -1.99 -23.03 17.09
CA MET A 233 -2.98 -23.20 18.16
C MET A 233 -3.74 -24.52 18.01
N VAL A 234 -4.41 -24.93 19.08
CA VAL A 234 -5.23 -26.16 19.08
C VAL A 234 -6.51 -25.96 18.26
N ILE A 235 -6.67 -26.76 17.21
CA ILE A 235 -7.83 -26.72 16.30
C ILE A 235 -8.84 -27.82 16.61
N MET A 236 -8.38 -28.99 17.05
CA MET A 236 -9.27 -30.11 17.36
C MET A 236 -10.19 -29.78 18.55
N GLY A 237 -11.50 -29.98 18.38
CA GLY A 237 -12.50 -29.73 19.42
C GLY A 237 -12.89 -28.26 19.63
N THR A 238 -12.34 -27.31 18.85
CA THR A 238 -12.71 -25.88 18.93
C THR A 238 -13.69 -25.48 17.83
N SER A 239 -14.56 -24.51 18.11
CA SER A 239 -15.45 -23.93 17.10
C SER A 239 -14.75 -22.84 16.27
N VAL A 240 -15.36 -22.42 15.15
CA VAL A 240 -14.87 -21.29 14.33
C VAL A 240 -14.76 -20.01 15.17
N LYS A 241 -15.72 -19.77 16.07
CA LYS A 241 -15.73 -18.60 16.95
C LYS A 241 -14.60 -18.65 17.97
N ASP A 242 -14.34 -19.82 18.55
CA ASP A 242 -13.28 -19.99 19.56
C ASP A 242 -11.91 -19.73 18.96
N ARG A 243 -11.63 -20.31 17.78
CA ARG A 243 -10.36 -20.12 17.05
C ARG A 243 -10.13 -18.66 16.69
N ARG A 244 -11.17 -17.98 16.19
CA ARG A 244 -11.10 -16.55 15.87
C ARG A 244 -10.82 -15.71 17.12
N SER A 245 -11.53 -15.98 18.20
CA SER A 245 -11.35 -15.25 19.47
C SER A 245 -9.94 -15.45 20.04
N ALA A 246 -9.40 -16.67 19.95
CA ALA A 246 -8.03 -16.98 20.37
C ALA A 246 -6.99 -16.27 19.50
N ALA A 247 -7.19 -16.24 18.18
CA ALA A 247 -6.33 -15.51 17.26
C ALA A 247 -6.32 -14.00 17.55
N ILE A 248 -7.51 -13.40 17.74
CA ILE A 248 -7.65 -11.99 18.10
C ILE A 248 -6.91 -11.69 19.42
N ALA A 249 -7.15 -12.48 20.46
CA ALA A 249 -6.48 -12.30 21.75
C ALA A 249 -4.94 -12.42 21.64
N PHE A 250 -4.44 -13.31 20.78
CA PHE A 250 -3.02 -13.43 20.51
C PHE A 250 -2.46 -12.17 19.82
N LEU A 251 -3.15 -11.66 18.79
CA LEU A 251 -2.72 -10.46 18.07
C LEU A 251 -2.73 -9.21 18.97
N GLU A 252 -3.77 -9.05 19.78
CA GLU A 252 -3.90 -7.94 20.73
C GLU A 252 -2.79 -7.98 21.79
N LYS A 253 -2.48 -9.17 22.32
CA LYS A 253 -1.35 -9.37 23.23
C LYS A 253 -0.01 -8.97 22.59
N ASN A 254 0.11 -9.10 21.28
CA ASN A 254 1.30 -8.71 20.52
C ASN A 254 1.25 -7.27 19.98
N GLY A 255 0.28 -6.45 20.42
CA GLY A 255 0.26 -5.00 20.16
C GLY A 255 -0.57 -4.54 18.96
N HIS A 256 -1.35 -5.45 18.36
CA HIS A 256 -2.25 -5.12 17.26
C HIS A 256 -3.65 -4.75 17.76
N THR A 257 -4.39 -3.97 16.98
CA THR A 257 -5.82 -3.71 17.27
C THR A 257 -6.68 -4.56 16.37
N CYS A 258 -7.64 -5.29 16.93
CA CYS A 258 -8.51 -6.19 16.17
C CYS A 258 -9.99 -5.78 16.28
N GLU A 259 -10.72 -5.87 15.17
CA GLU A 259 -12.15 -5.61 15.12
C GLU A 259 -12.85 -6.68 14.25
N GLU A 260 -13.90 -7.33 14.77
CA GLU A 260 -14.71 -8.25 13.98
C GLU A 260 -15.69 -7.48 13.09
N ILE A 261 -15.70 -7.80 11.80
CA ILE A 261 -16.57 -7.18 10.80
C ILE A 261 -17.39 -8.25 10.11
N LYS A 262 -18.72 -8.10 10.15
CA LYS A 262 -19.65 -8.96 9.41
C LYS A 262 -19.65 -8.56 7.93
N ASN A 263 -19.39 -9.52 7.05
CA ASN A 263 -19.48 -9.34 5.61
C ASN A 263 -20.36 -10.44 4.99
N GLY A 264 -21.65 -10.15 4.88
CA GLY A 264 -22.65 -11.15 4.49
C GLY A 264 -22.71 -12.31 5.50
N THR A 265 -22.44 -13.52 5.03
CA THR A 265 -22.37 -14.74 5.86
C THR A 265 -21.00 -14.97 6.48
N GLU A 266 -19.97 -14.26 6.04
CA GLU A 266 -18.60 -14.37 6.56
C GLU A 266 -18.33 -13.36 7.69
N THR A 267 -17.38 -13.70 8.56
CA THR A 267 -16.83 -12.75 9.55
C THR A 267 -15.35 -12.54 9.23
N ILE A 268 -15.00 -11.31 8.87
CA ILE A 268 -13.63 -10.85 8.61
C ILE A 268 -13.12 -10.19 9.88
N VAL A 269 -11.81 -10.26 10.12
CA VAL A 269 -11.15 -9.53 11.20
C VAL A 269 -10.35 -8.40 10.59
N LYS A 270 -10.65 -7.17 10.99
CA LYS A 270 -9.78 -6.03 10.71
C LYS A 270 -8.66 -6.05 11.73
N VAL A 271 -7.42 -6.19 11.27
CA VAL A 271 -6.22 -6.12 12.10
C VAL A 271 -5.49 -4.85 11.69
N ASP A 272 -5.41 -3.90 12.63
CA ASP A 272 -4.94 -2.54 12.40
C ASP A 272 -5.72 -1.83 11.27
N ASN A 273 -5.11 -1.65 10.10
CA ASN A 273 -5.77 -1.02 8.94
C ASN A 273 -6.10 -2.02 7.81
N GLU A 274 -5.80 -3.29 8.04
CA GLU A 274 -5.90 -4.35 7.05
C GLU A 274 -6.99 -5.36 7.43
N TYR A 275 -7.43 -6.16 6.48
CA TYR A 275 -8.56 -7.07 6.63
C TYR A 275 -8.10 -8.49 6.38
N TYR A 276 -8.44 -9.42 7.27
CA TYR A 276 -8.03 -10.80 7.20
C TYR A 276 -9.21 -11.75 7.40
N ARG A 277 -9.22 -12.84 6.64
CA ARG A 277 -10.01 -14.03 6.95
C ARG A 277 -9.16 -14.95 7.80
N ILE A 278 -9.79 -15.59 8.78
CA ILE A 278 -9.13 -16.58 9.63
C ILE A 278 -9.67 -17.96 9.27
N PHE A 279 -8.79 -18.84 8.80
CA PHE A 279 -9.12 -20.21 8.45
C PHE A 279 -8.32 -21.21 9.27
N PRO A 280 -8.92 -22.32 9.73
CA PRO A 280 -8.14 -23.41 10.30
C PRO A 280 -7.23 -23.99 9.22
N SER A 281 -5.97 -24.19 9.56
CA SER A 281 -4.94 -24.69 8.63
C SER A 281 -3.98 -25.63 9.36
N THR A 282 -3.12 -26.31 8.61
CA THR A 282 -2.06 -27.16 9.14
C THR A 282 -0.85 -27.01 8.25
N ARG A 283 0.29 -26.65 8.85
CA ARG A 283 1.56 -26.57 8.12
C ARG A 283 2.34 -27.87 8.30
N SER A 284 2.79 -28.43 7.18
CA SER A 284 3.56 -29.67 7.14
C SER A 284 5.03 -29.40 7.43
N PHE A 285 5.47 -29.74 8.65
CA PHE A 285 6.87 -29.86 9.02
C PHE A 285 7.22 -31.33 9.26
N LYS A 286 8.33 -31.61 9.97
CA LYS A 286 8.64 -32.97 10.48
C LYS A 286 7.51 -33.52 11.34
N ILE A 287 6.81 -32.64 12.07
CA ILE A 287 5.58 -32.92 12.80
C ILE A 287 4.54 -31.91 12.30
N PRO A 288 3.33 -32.34 11.89
CA PRO A 288 2.29 -31.41 11.48
C PRO A 288 1.91 -30.46 12.61
N ILE A 289 1.90 -29.15 12.34
CA ILE A 289 1.50 -28.14 13.30
C ILE A 289 0.13 -27.60 12.89
N GLN A 290 -0.83 -27.71 13.80
CA GLN A 290 -2.17 -27.16 13.62
C GLN A 290 -2.21 -25.69 14.05
N GLY A 291 -3.08 -24.92 13.41
CA GLY A 291 -3.24 -23.52 13.74
C GLY A 291 -4.28 -22.85 12.86
N VAL A 292 -4.21 -21.52 12.83
CA VAL A 292 -5.04 -20.70 11.96
C VAL A 292 -4.17 -19.90 11.01
N GLU A 293 -4.69 -19.72 9.80
CA GLU A 293 -4.09 -18.90 8.76
C GLU A 293 -4.93 -17.63 8.59
N LEU A 294 -4.26 -16.49 8.76
CA LEU A 294 -4.77 -15.16 8.47
C LEU A 294 -4.45 -14.87 7.02
N LEU A 295 -5.47 -14.93 6.17
CA LEU A 295 -5.37 -14.63 4.75
C LEU A 295 -5.84 -13.19 4.50
N PRO A 296 -5.03 -12.32 3.89
CA PRO A 296 -5.46 -10.98 3.51
C PRO A 296 -6.74 -11.03 2.66
N VAL A 297 -7.68 -10.14 2.97
CA VAL A 297 -8.91 -9.94 2.19
C VAL A 297 -8.73 -8.73 1.31
N TYR A 298 -8.82 -8.98 0.01
CA TYR A 298 -8.84 -7.95 -1.00
C TYR A 298 -10.26 -7.36 -1.06
N LYS A 299 -10.39 -6.06 -0.77
CA LYS A 299 -11.64 -5.30 -1.02
C LYS A 299 -11.64 -4.84 -2.46
#